data_AF-A0A803SUM0-F1
#
_entry.id   AF-A0A803SUM0-F1
#
_cell.length_a   1.000
_cell.length_b   1.000
_cell.length_c   1.000
_cell.angle_alpha   90.00
_cell.angle_beta   90.00
_cell.angle_gamma   90.00
#
_symmetry.space_group_name_H-M   'P 1'
#
loop_
_entity.id
_entity.type
_entity.pdbx_description
1 polymer ?
#
loop_
_entity_poly.entity_id
_entity_poly.type
_entity_poly.pdbx_seq_one_letter_code
_entity_poly.pdbx_strand_id
1 'polypeptide(L)'
;MPEPYGALTALSPLFDRYLRKSFFPKHQDLQFAGLLNPLDSPHHVRIDEVSQYREGVVLARPVKPGRGSFVNCGMRKEVQIDKQLEAGLRVTVKLNEQQNPESKTQKGTVVSSHHPRTVSGLYWGYTVRLASCLSAVFAESPFTDGYDLSVGTSERGTPVDQATLPAFRHALIVFGGLQGLEAAVDADPHLEVSDPSTLFDLYLNTCPRQGSRTIRTEEAMLISLSALRPRIAEAAKGLNGGGNS
;
A
#
# COMPACT_ATOMS: atom_id res chain seq x y z
N MET A 1 -18.11 -13.04 15.13
CA MET A 1 -16.86 -12.97 14.34
C MET A 1 -17.14 -12.05 13.17
N PRO A 2 -16.39 -10.93 12.98
CA PRO A 2 -16.55 -10.13 11.79
C PRO A 2 -16.02 -10.92 10.59
N GLU A 3 -16.83 -11.08 9.56
CA GLU A 3 -16.48 -11.93 8.43
C GLU A 3 -15.33 -11.34 7.59
N PRO A 4 -14.45 -12.17 6.99
CA PRO A 4 -13.25 -11.74 6.26
C PRO A 4 -13.53 -10.97 4.95
N TYR A 5 -14.79 -10.71 4.59
CA TYR A 5 -15.18 -10.19 3.28
C TYR A 5 -14.93 -8.69 3.09
N GLY A 6 -14.87 -7.89 4.16
CA GLY A 6 -14.53 -6.46 4.07
C GLY A 6 -13.12 -6.22 3.49
N ALA A 7 -12.18 -7.12 3.79
CA ALA A 7 -10.81 -7.08 3.26
C ALA A 7 -10.76 -7.33 1.75
N LEU A 8 -11.58 -8.24 1.24
CA LEU A 8 -11.59 -8.62 -0.17
C LEU A 8 -12.08 -7.47 -1.07
N THR A 9 -13.02 -6.65 -0.59
CA THR A 9 -13.51 -5.46 -1.33
C THR A 9 -12.46 -4.36 -1.45
N ALA A 10 -11.67 -4.14 -0.40
CA ALA A 10 -10.54 -3.21 -0.43
C ALA A 10 -9.38 -3.71 -1.33
N LEU A 11 -9.25 -5.02 -1.49
CA LEU A 11 -8.17 -5.63 -2.27
C LEU A 11 -8.44 -5.63 -3.78
N SER A 12 -9.69 -5.67 -4.25
CA SER A 12 -9.99 -5.79 -5.70
C SER A 12 -9.42 -4.64 -6.56
N PRO A 13 -9.50 -3.36 -6.14
CA PRO A 13 -8.90 -2.25 -6.89
C PRO A 13 -7.37 -2.29 -6.98
N LEU A 14 -6.69 -3.01 -6.07
CA LEU A 14 -5.22 -3.13 -5.99
C LEU A 14 -4.59 -4.06 -7.02
N PHE A 15 -5.41 -4.89 -7.65
CA PHE A 15 -4.95 -5.79 -8.67
C PHE A 15 -5.22 -5.17 -10.03
N ASP A 16 -4.20 -5.22 -10.87
CA ASP A 16 -4.36 -4.91 -12.28
C ASP A 16 -5.48 -5.77 -12.88
N ARG A 17 -6.23 -5.20 -13.81
CA ARG A 17 -7.46 -5.77 -14.38
C ARG A 17 -7.25 -7.20 -14.87
N TYR A 18 -6.08 -7.51 -15.44
CA TYR A 18 -5.77 -8.85 -15.95
C TYR A 18 -5.45 -9.87 -14.85
N LEU A 19 -5.04 -9.44 -13.66
CA LEU A 19 -4.75 -10.33 -12.53
C LEU A 19 -6.00 -10.63 -11.70
N ARG A 20 -7.02 -9.76 -11.72
CA ARG A 20 -8.22 -9.92 -10.87
C ARG A 20 -8.87 -11.29 -11.01
N LYS A 21 -9.00 -11.81 -12.24
CA LYS A 21 -9.60 -13.13 -12.50
C LYS A 21 -8.80 -14.30 -11.91
N SER A 22 -7.50 -14.12 -11.73
CA SER A 22 -6.61 -15.15 -11.19
C SER A 22 -6.63 -15.20 -9.65
N PHE A 23 -6.88 -14.07 -8.99
CA PHE A 23 -6.81 -13.96 -7.53
C PHE A 23 -8.18 -13.88 -6.83
N PHE A 24 -9.21 -13.39 -7.52
CA PHE A 24 -10.54 -13.24 -6.93
C PHE A 24 -11.55 -14.10 -7.68
N PRO A 25 -12.07 -15.17 -7.05
CA PRO A 25 -13.26 -15.82 -7.58
C PRO A 25 -14.41 -14.81 -7.61
N LYS A 26 -15.39 -15.04 -8.49
CA LYS A 26 -16.59 -14.20 -8.53
C LYS A 26 -17.32 -14.33 -7.19
N HIS A 27 -17.31 -13.25 -6.41
CA HIS A 27 -18.01 -13.15 -5.13
C HIS A 27 -19.16 -12.16 -5.25
N GLN A 28 -20.28 -12.42 -4.58
CA GLN A 28 -21.48 -11.57 -4.64
C GLN A 28 -21.18 -10.15 -4.14
N ASP A 29 -20.40 -10.02 -3.07
CA ASP A 29 -19.99 -8.71 -2.52
C ASP A 29 -19.05 -7.92 -3.45
N LEU A 30 -18.32 -8.60 -4.32
CA LEU A 30 -17.37 -7.99 -5.25
C LEU A 30 -17.94 -7.75 -6.64
N GLN A 31 -19.19 -8.16 -6.90
CA GLN A 31 -19.78 -8.12 -8.24
C GLN A 31 -19.82 -6.70 -8.83
N PHE A 32 -19.92 -5.68 -7.96
CA PHE A 32 -19.93 -4.26 -8.33
C PHE A 32 -18.61 -3.54 -8.02
N ALA A 33 -17.59 -4.22 -7.48
CA ALA A 33 -16.29 -3.59 -7.20
C ALA A 33 -15.62 -3.06 -8.48
N GLY A 34 -15.96 -3.60 -9.65
CA GLY A 34 -15.52 -3.11 -10.95
C GLY A 34 -16.14 -1.77 -11.39
N LEU A 35 -17.21 -1.31 -10.73
CA LEU A 35 -17.84 0.00 -10.96
C LEU A 35 -17.23 1.11 -10.10
N LEU A 36 -16.40 0.75 -9.12
CA LEU A 36 -15.68 1.72 -8.30
C LEU A 36 -14.71 2.54 -9.16
N ASN A 37 -14.44 3.77 -8.71
CA ASN A 37 -13.50 4.66 -9.38
C ASN A 37 -12.16 3.94 -9.59
N PRO A 38 -11.65 3.88 -10.83
CA PRO A 38 -10.38 3.22 -11.09
C PRO A 38 -9.25 3.98 -10.40
N LEU A 39 -8.38 3.26 -9.69
CA LEU A 39 -7.18 3.86 -9.08
C LEU A 39 -6.16 4.37 -10.10
N ASP A 40 -6.21 3.85 -11.33
CA ASP A 40 -5.34 4.21 -12.48
C ASP A 40 -3.87 4.47 -12.09
N SER A 41 -3.32 3.57 -11.28
CA SER A 41 -1.98 3.70 -10.69
C SER A 41 -0.88 3.29 -11.68
N PRO A 42 0.39 3.67 -11.48
CA PRO A 42 1.48 3.38 -12.43
C PRO A 42 1.71 1.90 -12.77
N HIS A 43 1.22 0.99 -11.93
CA HIS A 43 1.28 -0.46 -12.16
C HIS A 43 0.03 -1.03 -12.86
N HIS A 44 -0.97 -0.21 -13.18
CA HIS A 44 -2.18 -0.56 -13.96
C HIS A 44 -1.94 -0.31 -15.45
N VAL A 45 -0.95 -1.00 -16.00
CA VAL A 45 -0.38 -0.68 -17.32
C VAL A 45 -1.19 -1.38 -18.41
N ARG A 46 -1.51 -0.65 -19.49
CA ARG A 46 -2.21 -1.25 -20.64
C ARG A 46 -1.33 -2.31 -21.34
N ILE A 47 -1.96 -3.21 -22.10
CA ILE A 47 -1.26 -4.33 -22.76
C ILE A 47 -0.11 -3.89 -23.68
N ASP A 48 -0.27 -2.78 -24.39
CA ASP A 48 0.68 -2.27 -25.38
C ASP A 48 1.57 -1.13 -24.85
N GLU A 49 1.40 -0.76 -23.58
CA GLU A 49 2.16 0.32 -22.95
C GLU A 49 3.51 -0.19 -22.42
N VAL A 50 4.57 0.56 -22.70
CA VAL A 50 5.92 0.23 -22.26
C VAL A 50 6.06 0.58 -20.78
N SER A 51 6.50 -0.38 -19.98
CA SER A 51 6.81 -0.17 -18.56
C SER A 51 8.04 -0.96 -18.17
N GLN A 52 8.89 -0.39 -17.31
CA GLN A 52 10.07 -1.06 -16.77
C GLN A 52 9.69 -2.21 -15.82
N TYR A 53 8.59 -2.05 -15.09
CA TYR A 53 8.11 -3.04 -14.13
C TYR A 53 6.67 -3.44 -14.46
N ARG A 54 6.33 -4.69 -14.20
CA ARG A 54 4.95 -5.16 -14.26
C ARG A 54 4.67 -6.13 -13.13
N GLU A 55 3.45 -6.07 -12.62
CA GLU A 55 2.91 -7.13 -11.79
C GLU A 55 2.63 -8.36 -12.66
N GLY A 56 2.63 -9.54 -12.07
CA GLY A 56 2.36 -10.76 -12.82
C GLY A 56 2.00 -11.93 -11.93
N VAL A 57 1.43 -12.96 -12.55
CA VAL A 57 1.14 -14.24 -11.90
C VAL A 57 1.94 -15.35 -12.56
N VAL A 58 2.60 -16.17 -11.74
CA VAL A 58 3.38 -17.32 -12.21
C VAL A 58 2.43 -18.37 -12.82
N LEU A 59 2.73 -18.82 -14.03
CA LEU A 59 1.91 -19.77 -14.78
C LEU A 59 2.24 -21.22 -14.39
N ALA A 60 1.21 -22.07 -14.38
CA ALA A 60 1.34 -23.52 -14.21
C ALA A 60 1.86 -24.18 -15.48
N ARG A 61 3.10 -23.84 -15.87
CA ARG A 61 3.75 -24.34 -17.09
C ARG A 61 4.95 -25.21 -16.70
N PRO A 62 5.03 -26.48 -17.17
CA PRO A 62 6.19 -27.32 -16.92
C PRO A 62 7.41 -26.75 -17.64
N VAL A 63 8.50 -26.56 -16.90
CA VAL A 63 9.77 -26.05 -17.44
C VAL A 63 10.90 -26.97 -16.98
N LYS A 64 11.92 -27.16 -17.82
CA LYS A 64 13.12 -27.91 -17.45
C LYS A 64 13.80 -27.24 -16.25
N PRO A 65 14.39 -27.99 -15.30
CA PRO A 65 15.16 -27.42 -14.20
C PRO A 65 16.20 -26.41 -14.70
N GLY A 66 16.33 -25.28 -14.00
CA GLY A 66 17.27 -24.21 -14.34
C GLY A 66 16.82 -23.27 -15.46
N ARG A 67 15.60 -23.42 -15.99
CA ARG A 67 15.03 -22.50 -17.00
C ARG A 67 14.07 -21.45 -16.42
N GLY A 68 13.88 -21.46 -15.10
CA GLY A 68 12.98 -20.58 -14.38
C GLY A 68 11.50 -20.82 -14.72
N SER A 69 10.64 -19.88 -14.37
CA SER A 69 9.19 -19.95 -14.61
C SER A 69 8.73 -18.98 -15.72
N PHE A 70 7.47 -19.14 -16.14
CA PHE A 70 6.79 -18.17 -17.00
C PHE A 70 5.74 -17.40 -16.20
N VAL A 71 5.61 -16.12 -16.50
CA VAL A 71 4.72 -15.18 -15.79
C VAL A 71 3.82 -14.48 -16.80
N ASN A 72 2.54 -14.40 -16.48
CA ASN A 72 1.60 -13.54 -17.19
C ASN A 72 1.61 -12.15 -16.55
N CYS A 73 2.23 -11.19 -17.25
CA CYS A 73 2.33 -9.78 -16.85
C CYS A 73 1.33 -8.87 -17.59
N GLY A 74 0.25 -9.44 -18.15
CA GLY A 74 -0.76 -8.67 -18.89
C GLY A 74 -0.28 -8.11 -20.22
N MET A 75 0.75 -8.73 -20.79
CA MET A 75 1.35 -8.38 -22.07
C MET A 75 0.95 -9.37 -23.16
N ARG A 76 1.18 -9.03 -24.44
CA ARG A 76 0.95 -9.95 -25.57
C ARG A 76 1.80 -11.22 -25.51
N LYS A 77 3.02 -11.11 -24.97
CA LYS A 77 3.97 -12.23 -24.79
C LYS A 77 4.14 -12.48 -23.29
N GLU A 78 4.17 -13.76 -22.90
CA GLU A 78 4.56 -14.16 -21.55
C GLU A 78 5.99 -13.73 -21.24
N VAL A 79 6.29 -13.53 -19.96
CA VAL A 79 7.63 -13.18 -19.50
C VAL A 79 8.28 -14.42 -18.87
N GLN A 80 9.43 -14.83 -19.40
CA GLN A 80 10.25 -15.87 -18.78
C GLN A 80 11.18 -15.22 -17.76
N ILE A 81 11.11 -15.71 -16.52
CA ILE A 81 11.91 -15.23 -15.39
C ILE A 81 13.07 -16.16 -15.05
N ASP A 82 14.01 -15.67 -14.25
CA ASP A 82 15.24 -16.33 -13.83
C ASP A 82 15.04 -17.32 -12.66
N LYS A 83 13.92 -17.22 -11.95
CA LYS A 83 13.61 -18.05 -10.76
C LYS A 83 12.58 -19.13 -11.07
N GLN A 84 12.76 -20.30 -10.45
CA GLN A 84 11.74 -21.34 -10.39
C GLN A 84 10.81 -21.03 -9.22
N LEU A 85 9.58 -20.64 -9.53
CA LEU A 85 8.55 -20.26 -8.55
C LEU A 85 7.29 -21.11 -8.72
N GLU A 86 6.55 -21.26 -7.62
CA GLU A 86 5.26 -21.94 -7.61
C GLU A 86 4.22 -21.18 -8.45
N ALA A 87 3.35 -21.93 -9.13
CA ALA A 87 2.27 -21.37 -9.93
C ALA A 87 1.24 -20.64 -9.05
N GLY A 88 0.66 -19.57 -9.58
CA GLY A 88 -0.32 -18.74 -8.86
C GLY A 88 0.29 -17.64 -7.98
N LEU A 89 1.61 -17.63 -7.77
CA LEU A 89 2.27 -16.57 -7.01
C LEU A 89 2.22 -15.23 -7.77
N ARG A 90 1.86 -14.17 -7.03
CA ARG A 90 1.98 -12.79 -7.49
C ARG A 90 3.42 -12.33 -7.38
N VAL A 91 3.97 -11.76 -8.44
CA VAL A 91 5.35 -11.29 -8.51
C VAL A 91 5.46 -9.93 -9.18
N THR A 92 6.45 -9.14 -8.77
CA THR A 92 6.88 -7.93 -9.48
C THR A 92 8.05 -8.29 -10.38
N VAL A 93 7.92 -8.04 -11.68
CA VAL A 93 8.93 -8.38 -12.68
C VAL A 93 9.51 -7.09 -13.25
N LYS A 94 10.84 -6.94 -13.17
CA LYS A 94 11.59 -5.94 -13.92
C LYS A 94 11.88 -6.52 -15.31
N LEU A 95 11.38 -5.88 -16.36
CA LEU A 95 11.64 -6.29 -17.74
C LEU A 95 13.08 -5.95 -18.11
N ASN A 96 13.74 -6.83 -18.87
CA ASN A 96 15.07 -6.55 -19.40
C ASN A 96 14.97 -5.45 -20.48
N GLU A 97 15.95 -4.56 -20.54
CA GLU A 97 15.97 -3.47 -21.54
C GLU A 97 16.10 -4.01 -22.96
N GLN A 98 16.93 -5.05 -23.14
CA GLN A 98 17.11 -5.71 -24.42
C GLN A 98 16.19 -6.93 -24.52
N GLN A 99 15.20 -6.83 -25.40
CA GLN A 99 14.28 -7.92 -25.74
C GLN A 99 14.58 -8.42 -27.16
N ASN A 100 14.49 -9.73 -27.39
CA ASN A 100 14.55 -10.29 -28.74
C ASN A 100 13.14 -10.23 -29.39
N PRO A 101 12.92 -9.45 -30.46
CA PRO A 101 11.62 -9.33 -31.12
C PRO A 101 11.08 -10.65 -31.67
N GLU A 102 11.96 -11.55 -32.12
CA GLU A 102 11.61 -12.85 -32.71
C GLU A 102 11.25 -13.91 -31.66
N SER A 103 11.63 -13.68 -30.41
CA SER A 103 11.33 -14.61 -29.31
C SER A 103 9.82 -14.67 -29.06
N LYS A 104 9.31 -15.88 -28.80
CA LYS A 104 7.90 -16.10 -28.39
C LYS A 104 7.59 -15.55 -27.00
N THR A 105 8.62 -15.29 -26.19
CA THR A 105 8.48 -14.77 -24.83
C THR A 105 9.42 -13.59 -24.61
N GLN A 106 9.05 -12.70 -23.70
CA GLN A 106 9.94 -11.67 -23.18
C GLN A 106 10.77 -12.21 -22.02
N LYS A 107 11.79 -11.44 -21.62
CA LYS A 107 12.70 -11.76 -20.52
C LYS A 107 12.59 -10.71 -19.42
N GLY A 108 12.59 -11.17 -18.18
CA GLY A 108 12.57 -10.30 -17.00
C GLY A 108 13.17 -11.00 -15.79
N THR A 109 13.36 -10.22 -14.73
CA THR A 109 13.90 -10.69 -13.45
C THR A 109 12.88 -10.41 -12.35
N VAL A 110 12.69 -11.36 -11.45
CA VAL A 110 11.81 -11.13 -10.29
C VAL A 110 12.53 -10.26 -9.26
N VAL A 111 11.93 -9.13 -8.94
CA VAL A 111 12.43 -8.16 -7.95
C VAL A 111 11.48 -8.08 -6.76
N SER A 112 11.93 -7.47 -5.66
CA SER A 112 11.04 -7.11 -4.55
C SER A 112 9.93 -6.18 -5.04
N SER A 113 8.72 -6.34 -4.49
CA SER A 113 7.59 -5.43 -4.77
C SER A 113 7.84 -4.00 -4.33
N HIS A 114 8.82 -3.76 -3.45
CA HIS A 114 9.26 -2.42 -3.07
C HIS A 114 10.25 -1.79 -4.05
N HIS A 115 10.87 -2.59 -4.94
CA HIS A 115 11.92 -2.13 -5.84
C HIS A 115 11.48 -0.98 -6.78
N PRO A 116 10.27 -1.00 -7.40
CA PRO A 116 9.82 0.13 -8.22
C PRO A 116 9.79 1.45 -7.44
N ARG A 117 9.40 1.41 -6.16
CA ARG A 117 9.36 2.58 -5.29
C ARG A 117 10.76 3.03 -4.84
N THR A 118 11.57 2.11 -4.32
CA THR A 118 12.85 2.46 -3.69
C THR A 118 13.95 2.80 -4.69
N VAL A 119 13.89 2.25 -5.91
CA VAL A 119 14.92 2.47 -6.95
C VAL A 119 14.46 3.44 -8.03
N SER A 120 13.19 3.38 -8.43
CA SER A 120 12.68 4.16 -9.56
C SER A 120 11.68 5.26 -9.16
N GLY A 121 11.39 5.43 -7.87
CA GLY A 121 10.46 6.45 -7.38
C GLY A 121 9.00 6.23 -7.81
N LEU A 122 8.65 5.05 -8.32
CA LEU A 122 7.31 4.75 -8.82
C LEU A 122 6.40 4.30 -7.68
N TYR A 123 5.20 4.89 -7.61
CA TYR A 123 4.16 4.38 -6.74
C TYR A 123 3.67 3.02 -7.24
N TRP A 124 3.75 2.00 -6.38
CA TRP A 124 3.50 0.60 -6.72
C TRP A 124 2.31 -0.01 -5.96
N GLY A 125 1.33 0.83 -5.63
CA GLY A 125 0.14 0.43 -4.88
C GLY A 125 0.38 0.42 -3.37
N TYR A 126 -0.59 -0.17 -2.65
CA TYR A 126 -0.53 -0.41 -1.21
C TYR A 126 -0.81 -1.89 -0.92
N THR A 127 -0.39 -2.34 0.25
CA THR A 127 -0.80 -3.62 0.82
C THR A 127 -1.91 -3.39 1.84
N VAL A 128 -2.81 -4.36 1.98
CA VAL A 128 -3.86 -4.33 3.01
C VAL A 128 -3.48 -5.34 4.08
N ARG A 129 -3.52 -4.90 5.33
CA ARG A 129 -3.32 -5.72 6.51
C ARG A 129 -4.53 -5.55 7.41
N LEU A 130 -5.03 -6.66 7.95
CA LEU A 130 -6.04 -6.65 9.00
C LEU A 130 -5.34 -6.63 10.35
N ALA A 131 -5.83 -5.81 11.27
CA ALA A 131 -5.45 -5.81 12.66
C ALA A 131 -6.71 -6.08 13.50
N SER A 132 -6.59 -6.91 14.53
CA SER A 132 -7.71 -7.30 15.40
C SER A 132 -8.13 -6.19 16.37
N CYS A 133 -7.21 -5.31 16.73
CA CYS A 133 -7.39 -4.18 17.64
C CYS A 133 -6.36 -3.08 17.34
N LEU A 134 -6.42 -1.95 18.06
CA LEU A 134 -5.56 -0.80 17.82
C LEU A 134 -4.08 -1.09 18.14
N SER A 135 -3.79 -1.78 19.25
CA SER A 135 -2.43 -2.18 19.63
C SER A 135 -1.77 -3.09 18.57
N ALA A 136 -2.54 -3.98 17.95
CA ALA A 136 -2.09 -4.83 16.85
C ALA A 136 -1.73 -4.04 15.57
N VAL A 137 -2.25 -2.81 15.40
CA VAL A 137 -1.78 -1.93 14.30
C VAL A 137 -0.29 -1.64 14.46
N PHE A 138 0.19 -1.43 15.69
CA PHE A 138 1.58 -1.11 15.98
C PHE A 138 2.44 -2.37 16.12
N ALA A 139 2.00 -3.34 16.92
CA ALA A 139 2.77 -4.53 17.27
C ALA A 139 3.03 -5.45 16.06
N GLU A 140 2.08 -5.52 15.12
CA GLU A 140 2.18 -6.35 13.92
C GLU A 140 2.61 -5.52 12.68
N SER A 141 3.45 -4.51 12.89
CA SER A 141 4.05 -3.75 11.80
C SER A 141 4.83 -4.67 10.84
N PRO A 142 4.71 -4.47 9.51
CA PRO A 142 5.50 -5.24 8.54
C PRO A 142 6.97 -4.81 8.47
N PHE A 143 7.36 -3.78 9.21
CA PHE A 143 8.72 -3.26 9.25
C PHE A 143 9.43 -3.76 10.51
N THR A 144 10.66 -4.25 10.36
CA THR A 144 11.46 -4.80 11.47
C THR A 144 11.59 -3.83 12.65
N ASP A 145 11.74 -2.53 12.34
CA ASP A 145 11.90 -1.47 13.34
C ASP A 145 10.56 -0.80 13.73
N GLY A 146 9.43 -1.36 13.28
CA GLY A 146 8.12 -0.77 13.49
C GLY A 146 7.88 0.49 12.66
N TYR A 147 6.90 1.29 13.10
CA TYR A 147 6.67 2.64 12.57
C TYR A 147 7.43 3.63 13.45
N ASP A 148 8.42 4.32 12.88
CA ASP A 148 9.27 5.29 13.61
C ASP A 148 8.68 6.71 13.65
N LEU A 149 7.50 6.89 13.04
CA LEU A 149 6.64 8.04 13.24
C LEU A 149 5.18 7.61 13.22
N SER A 150 4.43 7.95 14.26
CA SER A 150 3.01 7.66 14.39
C SER A 150 2.21 8.95 14.58
N VAL A 151 1.13 9.09 13.81
CA VAL A 151 0.28 10.27 13.79
C VAL A 151 -1.17 9.86 13.99
N GLY A 152 -1.76 10.24 15.12
CA GLY A 152 -3.20 10.15 15.33
C GLY A 152 -3.90 11.40 14.81
N THR A 153 -5.04 11.25 14.13
CA THR A 153 -5.83 12.40 13.66
C THR A 153 -7.08 12.61 14.51
N SER A 154 -7.31 13.84 14.97
CA SER A 154 -8.52 14.21 15.75
C SER A 154 -8.75 15.72 15.70
N GLU A 155 -10.02 16.13 15.78
CA GLU A 155 -10.36 17.55 15.94
C GLU A 155 -9.79 18.17 17.23
N ARG A 156 -9.52 17.33 18.25
CA ARG A 156 -8.90 17.71 19.53
C ARG A 156 -7.37 17.76 19.49
N GLY A 157 -6.75 17.37 18.37
CA GLY A 157 -5.30 17.41 18.21
C GLY A 157 -4.74 18.82 18.00
N THR A 158 -3.42 18.92 18.05
CA THR A 158 -2.71 20.17 17.74
C THR A 158 -2.92 20.53 16.27
N PRO A 159 -3.18 21.81 15.93
CA PRO A 159 -3.35 22.22 14.53
C PRO A 159 -2.16 21.80 13.67
N VAL A 160 -2.43 21.12 12.54
CA VAL A 160 -1.41 20.62 11.62
C VAL A 160 -0.47 21.74 11.16
N ASP A 161 -0.97 22.97 11.07
CA ASP A 161 -0.21 24.17 10.70
C ASP A 161 1.03 24.39 11.58
N GLN A 162 0.98 23.95 12.83
CA GLN A 162 2.01 24.11 13.85
C GLN A 162 2.92 22.88 13.99
N ALA A 163 2.63 21.78 13.28
CA ALA A 163 3.29 20.49 13.50
C ALA A 163 4.54 20.30 12.63
N THR A 164 5.72 20.20 13.23
CA THR A 164 6.93 19.77 12.50
C THR A 164 7.09 18.27 12.61
N LEU A 165 7.19 17.58 11.47
CA LEU A 165 7.40 16.13 11.45
C LEU A 165 8.91 15.85 11.58
N PRO A 166 9.35 14.97 12.51
CA PRO A 166 10.73 14.54 12.57
C PRO A 166 11.10 13.73 11.32
N ALA A 167 12.39 13.57 11.04
CA ALA A 167 12.85 12.67 10.00
C ALA A 167 12.43 11.22 10.34
N PHE A 168 11.86 10.50 9.37
CA PHE A 168 11.27 9.17 9.59
C PHE A 168 11.45 8.26 8.37
N ARG A 169 11.52 6.94 8.57
CA ARG A 169 11.57 5.94 7.49
C ARG A 169 10.20 5.32 7.21
N HIS A 170 9.40 5.12 8.25
CA HIS A 170 8.11 4.43 8.23
C HIS A 170 7.07 5.18 9.07
N ALA A 171 6.30 6.07 8.42
CA ALA A 171 5.19 6.75 9.07
C ALA A 171 3.90 5.93 9.06
N LEU A 172 3.15 6.02 10.15
CA LEU A 172 1.78 5.53 10.32
C LEU A 172 0.86 6.72 10.60
N ILE A 173 -0.24 6.84 9.85
CA ILE A 173 -1.29 7.83 10.10
C ILE A 173 -2.57 7.08 10.42
N VAL A 174 -3.16 7.31 11.59
CA VAL A 174 -4.30 6.56 12.10
C VAL A 174 -5.53 7.46 12.21
N PHE A 175 -6.63 6.98 11.65
CA PHE A 175 -7.91 7.66 11.61
C PHE A 175 -8.93 6.94 12.48
N GLY A 176 -9.70 7.72 13.25
CA GLY A 176 -10.83 7.22 14.01
C GLY A 176 -12.07 6.97 13.14
N GLY A 177 -13.00 6.20 13.70
CA GLY A 177 -14.35 6.04 13.14
C GLY A 177 -15.29 7.16 13.59
N LEU A 178 -16.60 6.89 13.61
CA LEU A 178 -17.61 7.86 14.04
C LEU A 178 -17.39 8.39 15.46
N GLN A 179 -16.90 7.54 16.36
CA GLN A 179 -16.60 7.87 17.76
C GLN A 179 -15.14 8.26 17.99
N GLY A 180 -14.41 8.62 16.93
CA GLY A 180 -12.99 8.97 17.04
C GLY A 180 -12.08 7.76 17.29
N LEU A 181 -10.87 8.04 17.79
CA LEU A 181 -9.90 7.01 18.18
C LEU A 181 -10.19 6.46 19.57
N GLU A 182 -10.98 7.19 20.36
CA GLU A 182 -11.40 6.82 21.72
C GLU A 182 -12.06 5.45 21.73
N ALA A 183 -13.01 5.21 20.82
CA ALA A 183 -13.69 3.91 20.76
C ALA A 183 -12.75 2.74 20.46
N ALA A 184 -11.67 2.97 19.71
CA ALA A 184 -10.68 1.93 19.42
C ALA A 184 -9.74 1.70 20.60
N VAL A 185 -9.44 2.74 21.39
CA VAL A 185 -8.68 2.64 22.64
C VAL A 185 -9.50 1.92 23.70
N ASP A 186 -10.74 2.36 23.95
CA ASP A 186 -11.63 1.79 24.97
C ASP A 186 -11.94 0.30 24.71
N ALA A 187 -11.98 -0.12 23.45
CA ALA A 187 -12.26 -1.49 23.05
C ALA A 187 -11.03 -2.41 23.09
N ASP A 188 -9.81 -1.87 23.23
CA ASP A 188 -8.58 -2.66 23.21
C ASP A 188 -8.11 -3.01 24.63
N PRO A 189 -8.24 -4.27 25.07
CA PRO A 189 -7.87 -4.68 26.43
C PRO A 189 -6.36 -4.63 26.70
N HIS A 190 -5.54 -4.43 25.67
CA HIS A 190 -4.08 -4.30 25.81
C HIS A 190 -3.62 -2.86 26.00
N LEU A 191 -4.53 -1.88 25.93
CA LEU A 191 -4.24 -0.46 26.13
C LEU A 191 -4.76 -0.01 27.49
N GLU A 192 -3.84 0.38 28.37
CA GLU A 192 -4.16 0.94 29.70
C GLU A 192 -4.17 2.48 29.68
N VAL A 193 -4.72 3.07 28.63
CA VAL A 193 -4.80 4.54 28.47
C VAL A 193 -6.22 4.96 28.13
N SER A 194 -6.62 6.14 28.60
CA SER A 194 -7.92 6.74 28.27
C SER A 194 -7.81 7.85 27.23
N ASP A 195 -6.63 8.46 27.10
CA ASP A 195 -6.36 9.52 26.12
C ASP A 195 -5.59 8.92 24.93
N PRO A 196 -6.20 8.83 23.73
CA PRO A 196 -5.52 8.32 22.55
C PRO A 196 -4.27 9.11 22.17
N SER A 197 -4.16 10.39 22.55
CA SER A 197 -3.01 11.22 22.20
C SER A 197 -1.67 10.64 22.68
N THR A 198 -1.71 9.88 23.79
CA THR A 198 -0.54 9.24 24.40
C THR A 198 0.02 8.06 23.61
N LEU A 199 -0.72 7.54 22.63
CA LEU A 199 -0.32 6.41 21.79
C LEU A 199 0.49 6.83 20.56
N PHE A 200 0.57 8.13 20.27
CA PHE A 200 1.15 8.65 19.03
C PHE A 200 2.26 9.65 19.31
N ASP A 201 3.25 9.71 18.42
CA ASP A 201 4.28 10.74 18.44
C ASP A 201 3.69 12.13 18.17
N LEU A 202 2.69 12.18 17.29
CA LEU A 202 1.91 13.39 17.00
C LEU A 202 0.42 13.10 17.02
N TYR A 203 -0.35 14.01 17.62
CA TYR A 203 -1.81 13.94 17.62
C TYR A 203 -2.39 15.24 17.05
N LEU A 204 -2.90 15.18 15.81
CA LEU A 204 -3.07 16.36 14.97
C LEU A 204 -4.53 16.61 14.55
N ASN A 205 -4.90 17.89 14.56
CA ASN A 205 -6.07 18.41 13.85
C ASN A 205 -5.65 18.88 12.46
N THR A 206 -6.06 18.14 11.43
CA THR A 206 -5.71 18.38 10.02
C THR A 206 -6.70 19.29 9.29
N CYS A 207 -7.78 19.70 9.94
CA CYS A 207 -8.75 20.67 9.41
C CYS A 207 -9.16 21.69 10.49
N PRO A 208 -8.25 22.60 10.91
CA PRO A 208 -8.58 23.62 11.90
C PRO A 208 -9.74 24.50 11.41
N ARG A 209 -10.67 24.82 12.33
CA ARG A 209 -11.88 25.62 12.04
C ARG A 209 -12.81 24.95 11.01
N GLN A 210 -12.94 23.63 11.05
CA GLN A 210 -13.94 22.91 10.25
C GLN A 210 -15.36 23.51 10.45
N GLY A 211 -16.09 23.71 9.35
CA GLY A 211 -17.45 24.25 9.37
C GLY A 211 -18.55 23.20 9.62
N SER A 212 -18.17 21.92 9.66
CA SER A 212 -19.05 20.80 10.00
C SER A 212 -18.80 20.35 11.43
N ARG A 213 -19.81 19.79 12.09
CA ARG A 213 -19.63 19.12 13.39
C ARG A 213 -18.77 17.86 13.26
N THR A 214 -18.81 17.20 12.12
CA THR A 214 -18.09 15.94 11.90
C THR A 214 -17.55 15.91 10.47
N ILE A 215 -16.30 15.49 10.34
CA ILE A 215 -15.68 15.11 9.06
C ILE A 215 -15.68 13.59 9.03
N ARG A 216 -16.25 12.98 7.99
CA ARG A 216 -16.28 11.52 7.89
C ARG A 216 -14.89 10.98 7.60
N THR A 217 -14.61 9.74 7.98
CA THR A 217 -13.27 9.15 7.87
C THR A 217 -12.72 9.22 6.43
N GLU A 218 -13.54 8.96 5.41
CA GLU A 218 -13.14 9.04 4.00
C GLU A 218 -12.79 10.47 3.54
N GLU A 219 -13.45 11.50 4.10
CA GLU A 219 -13.14 12.91 3.85
C GLU A 219 -11.86 13.31 4.59
N ALA A 220 -11.76 12.88 5.86
CA ALA A 220 -10.63 13.14 6.74
C ALA A 220 -9.33 12.57 6.17
N MET A 221 -9.36 11.38 5.53
CA MET A 221 -8.20 10.79 4.87
C MET A 221 -7.63 11.72 3.79
N LEU A 222 -8.48 12.22 2.89
CA LEU A 222 -8.03 13.10 1.79
C LEU A 222 -7.52 14.45 2.32
N ILE A 223 -8.23 15.05 3.27
CA ILE A 223 -7.83 16.33 3.90
C ILE A 223 -6.48 16.17 4.61
N SER A 224 -6.35 15.14 5.44
CA SER A 224 -5.16 14.90 6.26
C SER A 224 -3.93 14.57 5.42
N LEU A 225 -4.06 13.70 4.43
CA LEU A 225 -2.94 13.36 3.55
C LEU A 225 -2.50 14.56 2.70
N SER A 226 -3.44 15.42 2.27
CA SER A 226 -3.11 16.67 1.58
C SER A 226 -2.37 17.65 2.48
N ALA A 227 -2.87 17.87 3.70
CA ALA A 227 -2.26 18.77 4.69
C ALA A 227 -0.88 18.30 5.16
N LEU A 228 -0.68 16.99 5.29
CA LEU A 228 0.58 16.39 5.74
C LEU A 228 1.61 16.24 4.61
N ARG A 229 1.19 16.15 3.34
CA ARG A 229 2.10 15.97 2.19
C ARG A 229 3.31 16.92 2.18
N PRO A 230 3.17 18.26 2.29
CA PRO A 230 4.34 19.14 2.29
C PRO A 230 5.29 18.87 3.47
N ARG A 231 4.74 18.55 4.64
CA ARG A 231 5.52 18.27 5.86
C ARG A 231 6.24 16.93 5.79
N ILE A 232 5.60 15.92 5.22
CA ILE A 232 6.22 14.62 4.92
C ILE A 232 7.38 14.80 3.93
N ALA A 233 7.18 15.61 2.89
CA ALA A 233 8.24 15.89 1.91
C ALA A 233 9.43 16.66 2.52
N GLU A 234 9.18 17.52 3.50
CA GLU A 234 10.22 18.21 4.26
C GLU A 234 10.99 17.24 5.18
N ALA A 235 10.28 16.44 5.98
CA ALA A 235 10.87 15.43 6.86
C ALA A 235 11.75 14.41 6.09
N ALA A 236 11.31 14.02 4.89
CA ALA A 236 12.07 13.11 4.03
C ALA A 236 13.42 13.69 3.55
N LYS A 237 13.58 15.02 3.46
CA LYS A 237 14.87 15.65 3.15
C LYS A 237 15.87 15.50 4.30
N GLY A 238 15.39 15.52 5.54
CA GLY A 238 16.22 15.36 6.74
C GLY A 238 17.01 14.06 6.77
N LEU A 239 16.46 12.98 6.21
CA LEU A 239 17.17 11.70 6.09
C LEU A 239 18.32 11.72 5.08
N ASN A 240 18.17 12.46 3.98
CA ASN A 240 19.18 12.51 2.91
C ASN A 240 20.31 13.52 3.20
N GLY A 241 20.12 14.43 4.16
CA GLY A 241 21.10 15.45 4.54
C GLY A 241 22.17 15.00 5.55
N GLY A 242 21.98 13.86 6.22
CA GLY A 242 22.89 13.37 7.28
C GLY A 242 24.11 12.55 6.79
N GLY A 243 24.35 12.49 5.48
CA GLY A 243 25.43 11.68 4.88
C GLY A 243 26.76 12.41 4.63
N ASN A 244 26.88 13.68 5.04
CA ASN A 244 28.12 14.45 4.92
C ASN A 244 28.36 15.26 6.20
N SER A 245 28.84 14.59 7.24
CA SER A 245 29.53 15.22 8.39
C SER A 245 30.46 14.20 9.03
#